data_AF-A0A1N6IGA9-F1
#
_entry.id   AF-A0A1N6IGA9-F1
#
_cell.length_a   1.000
_cell.length_b   1.000
_cell.length_c   1.000
_cell.angle_alpha   90.00
_cell.angle_beta   90.00
_cell.angle_gamma   90.00
#
_symmetry.space_group_name_H-M   'P 1'
#
loop_
_entity.id
_entity.type
_entity.pdbx_description
1 polymer ?
#
loop_
_entity_poly.entity_id
_entity_poly.type
_entity_poly.pdbx_seq_one_letter_code
_entity_poly.pdbx_strand_id
1 'polypeptide(L)'
;MSRMISVAHLTAIHLAPPAFIRAAAEAGFDAVGLRLRRVTPTSPAYPLMEDAAAMAETRAALAETGLVVHDIEFVMIEPGLEVARLAGLLDAGAELGARELIAAPYDPEPGRLADRLGALSELAGARGIGVSLEFFPWAVVPDLAGALALAAQAGPKVGVLADSLHFDRSGSRLDDLRNAPEERLRFAHLADAKVHPPYTTEQLLHAARAERLPPGEGEIDLAAFVAALPAGIPLGVEVPMDGLTAREGAGAVLQRARQAVARLLAEG
;
A
#
# COMPACT_ATOMS: atom_id res chain seq x y z
N MET A 1 20.82 8.24 -2.12
CA MET A 1 20.18 7.88 -3.41
C MET A 1 18.74 8.38 -3.37
N SER A 2 18.19 8.91 -4.46
CA SER A 2 16.78 9.33 -4.48
C SER A 2 15.87 8.09 -4.42
N ARG A 3 14.85 8.11 -3.56
CA ARG A 3 13.78 7.10 -3.54
C ARG A 3 12.59 7.60 -4.36
N MET A 4 11.87 6.69 -5.00
CA MET A 4 10.57 6.98 -5.60
C MET A 4 9.54 7.18 -4.48
N ILE A 5 8.77 8.26 -4.55
CA ILE A 5 7.67 8.55 -3.62
C ILE A 5 6.34 8.34 -4.33
N SER A 6 5.64 7.28 -3.96
CA SER A 6 4.29 6.96 -4.43
C SER A 6 3.24 7.49 -3.45
N VAL A 7 1.99 7.60 -3.89
CA VAL A 7 0.84 7.83 -3.00
C VAL A 7 -0.21 6.74 -3.20
N ALA A 8 -0.65 6.11 -2.11
CA ALA A 8 -1.69 5.09 -2.13
C ALA A 8 -3.05 5.75 -2.41
N HIS A 9 -3.91 5.08 -3.18
CA HIS A 9 -5.21 5.62 -3.59
C HIS A 9 -6.08 5.96 -2.38
N LEU A 10 -5.94 5.22 -1.27
CA LEU A 10 -6.67 5.46 -0.03
C LEU A 10 -6.55 6.91 0.47
N THR A 11 -5.40 7.58 0.25
CA THR A 11 -5.17 8.99 0.60
C THR A 11 -6.19 9.95 -0.05
N ALA A 12 -6.73 9.59 -1.21
CA ALA A 12 -7.68 10.41 -1.98
C ALA A 12 -8.74 9.54 -2.69
N ILE A 13 -9.26 8.51 -2.00
CA ILE A 13 -10.02 7.41 -2.61
C ILE A 13 -11.28 7.82 -3.39
N HIS A 14 -11.80 9.01 -3.10
CA HIS A 14 -12.98 9.57 -3.77
C HIS A 14 -12.70 10.14 -5.17
N LEU A 15 -11.42 10.35 -5.52
CA LEU A 15 -11.03 10.73 -6.87
C LEU A 15 -10.98 9.47 -7.75
N ALA A 16 -11.58 9.53 -8.94
CA ALA A 16 -11.35 8.49 -9.94
C ALA A 16 -9.87 8.50 -10.40
N PRO A 17 -9.32 7.37 -10.88
CA PRO A 17 -7.90 7.25 -11.20
C PRO A 17 -7.34 8.39 -12.06
N PRO A 18 -8.01 8.86 -13.15
CA PRO A 18 -7.46 9.97 -13.95
C PRO A 18 -7.35 11.29 -13.17
N ALA A 19 -8.30 11.58 -12.28
CA ALA A 19 -8.28 12.78 -11.45
C ALA A 19 -7.26 12.65 -10.32
N PHE A 20 -7.17 11.47 -9.71
CA PHE A 20 -6.19 11.17 -8.67
C PHE A 20 -4.75 11.31 -9.19
N ILE A 21 -4.46 10.77 -10.37
CA ILE A 21 -3.12 10.86 -11.00
C ILE A 21 -2.72 12.32 -11.22
N ARG A 22 -3.61 13.16 -11.76
CA ARG A 22 -3.32 14.59 -11.97
C ARG A 22 -3.08 15.32 -10.64
N ALA A 23 -3.92 15.08 -9.64
CA ALA A 23 -3.77 15.70 -8.33
C ALA A 23 -2.46 15.25 -7.63
N ALA A 24 -2.07 13.98 -7.78
CA ALA A 24 -0.81 13.45 -7.27
C ALA A 24 0.40 14.09 -7.97
N ALA A 25 0.32 14.29 -9.29
CA ALA A 25 1.35 14.97 -10.07
C ALA A 25 1.51 16.44 -9.65
N GLU A 26 0.41 17.17 -9.48
CA GLU A 26 0.41 18.54 -9.00
C GLU A 26 1.00 18.67 -7.58
N ALA A 27 0.78 17.66 -6.72
CA ALA A 27 1.37 17.60 -5.40
C ALA A 27 2.88 17.26 -5.42
N GLY A 28 3.40 16.70 -6.52
CA GLY A 28 4.81 16.38 -6.71
C GLY A 28 5.19 14.93 -6.38
N PHE A 29 4.25 13.99 -6.44
CA PHE A 29 4.54 12.56 -6.34
C PHE A 29 5.17 12.01 -7.64
N ASP A 30 5.93 10.92 -7.52
CA ASP A 30 6.57 10.24 -8.65
C ASP A 30 5.70 9.10 -9.21
N ALA A 31 4.83 8.55 -8.37
CA ALA A 31 4.00 7.39 -8.69
C ALA A 31 2.68 7.38 -7.90
N VAL A 32 1.77 6.49 -8.29
CA VAL A 32 0.52 6.20 -7.57
C VAL A 32 0.33 4.70 -7.33
N GLY A 33 -0.32 4.37 -6.22
CA GLY A 33 -0.98 3.09 -6.00
C GLY A 33 -2.45 3.19 -6.38
N LEU A 34 -3.03 2.20 -7.08
CA LEU A 34 -4.42 2.26 -7.57
C LEU A 34 -5.34 1.18 -6.99
N ARG A 35 -6.44 1.63 -6.36
CA ARG A 35 -7.58 0.79 -5.97
C ARG A 35 -8.45 0.37 -7.17
N LEU A 36 -8.12 -0.76 -7.78
CA LEU A 36 -8.88 -1.28 -8.94
C LEU A 36 -10.05 -2.21 -8.56
N ARG A 37 -10.16 -2.57 -7.28
CA ARG A 37 -11.18 -3.47 -6.75
C ARG A 37 -11.76 -2.92 -5.45
N ARG A 38 -13.02 -3.24 -5.20
CA ARG A 38 -13.71 -2.95 -3.94
C ARG A 38 -13.13 -3.80 -2.80
N VAL A 39 -12.79 -3.16 -1.69
CA VAL A 39 -12.26 -3.83 -0.49
C VAL A 39 -13.29 -3.83 0.64
N THR A 40 -14.05 -2.75 0.84
CA THR A 40 -15.14 -2.71 1.81
C THR A 40 -16.48 -2.47 1.11
N PRO A 41 -17.63 -2.80 1.73
CA PRO A 41 -18.94 -2.53 1.13
C PRO A 41 -19.13 -1.06 0.73
N THR A 42 -18.50 -0.14 1.47
CA THR A 42 -18.68 1.31 1.32
C THR A 42 -17.55 2.01 0.57
N SER A 43 -16.37 1.39 0.40
CA SER A 43 -15.26 2.01 -0.33
C SER A 43 -15.55 2.12 -1.83
N PRO A 44 -15.19 3.23 -2.49
CA PRO A 44 -15.13 3.29 -3.95
C PRO A 44 -14.25 2.18 -4.53
N ALA A 45 -14.55 1.79 -5.76
CA ALA A 45 -13.75 0.85 -6.53
C ALA A 45 -13.76 1.27 -7.99
N TYR A 46 -12.62 1.14 -8.66
CA TYR A 46 -12.44 1.53 -10.05
C TYR A 46 -12.05 0.31 -10.90
N PRO A 47 -13.02 -0.55 -11.27
CA PRO A 47 -12.75 -1.79 -12.01
C PRO A 47 -12.42 -1.50 -13.48
N LEU A 48 -11.21 -0.98 -13.73
CA LEU A 48 -10.77 -0.56 -15.06
C LEU A 48 -10.74 -1.72 -16.08
N MET A 49 -10.62 -2.96 -15.62
CA MET A 49 -10.73 -4.15 -16.46
C MET A 49 -12.14 -4.37 -17.05
N GLU A 50 -13.16 -3.67 -16.54
CA GLU A 50 -14.54 -3.73 -17.01
C GLU A 50 -14.96 -2.46 -17.78
N ASP A 51 -14.09 -1.45 -17.84
CA ASP A 51 -14.38 -0.14 -18.44
C ASP A 51 -13.21 0.36 -19.28
N ALA A 52 -13.29 0.09 -20.59
CA ALA A 52 -12.27 0.48 -21.56
C ALA A 52 -12.11 2.00 -21.70
N ALA A 53 -13.18 2.78 -21.48
CA ALA A 53 -13.12 4.23 -21.55
C ALA A 53 -12.36 4.79 -20.35
N ALA A 54 -12.72 4.35 -19.13
CA ALA A 54 -12.00 4.74 -17.91
C ALA A 54 -10.53 4.29 -17.93
N MET A 55 -10.25 3.10 -18.47
CA MET A 55 -8.89 2.60 -18.66
C MET A 55 -8.08 3.48 -19.65
N ALA A 56 -8.68 3.89 -20.77
CA ALA A 56 -8.04 4.80 -21.72
C ALA A 56 -7.77 6.19 -21.12
N GLU A 57 -8.72 6.75 -20.37
CA GLU A 57 -8.55 8.03 -19.66
C GLU A 57 -7.46 7.95 -18.58
N THR A 58 -7.36 6.81 -17.89
CA THR A 58 -6.33 6.58 -16.87
C THR A 58 -4.95 6.56 -17.51
N ARG A 59 -4.77 5.86 -18.64
CA ARG A 59 -3.52 5.90 -19.40
C ARG A 59 -3.18 7.29 -19.93
N ALA A 60 -4.19 8.03 -20.39
CA ALA A 60 -3.99 9.41 -20.84
C ALA A 60 -3.48 10.30 -19.70
N ALA A 61 -4.02 10.18 -18.49
CA ALA A 61 -3.54 10.91 -17.32
C ALA A 61 -2.10 10.53 -16.94
N LEU A 62 -1.72 9.25 -17.00
CA LEU A 62 -0.32 8.82 -16.79
C LEU A 62 0.61 9.45 -17.84
N ALA A 63 0.22 9.41 -19.12
CA ALA A 63 1.02 10.00 -20.20
C ALA A 63 1.14 11.53 -20.10
N GLU A 64 0.06 12.21 -19.69
CA GLU A 64 0.01 13.66 -19.49
C GLU A 64 0.94 14.12 -18.35
N THR A 65 0.96 13.37 -17.26
CA THR A 65 1.65 13.77 -16.03
C THR A 65 3.07 13.20 -15.90
N GLY A 66 3.36 12.09 -16.61
CA GLY A 66 4.61 11.36 -16.46
C GLY A 66 4.70 10.47 -15.22
N LEU A 67 3.63 10.41 -14.40
CA LEU A 67 3.57 9.49 -13.25
C LEU A 67 3.46 8.05 -13.73
N VAL A 68 3.95 7.14 -12.89
CA VAL A 68 3.83 5.69 -13.10
C VAL A 68 2.90 5.07 -12.06
N VAL A 69 2.32 3.91 -12.37
CA VAL A 69 1.65 3.09 -11.36
C VAL A 69 2.69 2.23 -10.68
N HIS A 70 2.89 2.44 -9.38
CA HIS A 70 3.80 1.61 -8.60
C HIS A 70 3.11 0.31 -8.20
N ASP A 71 1.92 0.41 -7.63
CA ASP A 71 1.18 -0.74 -7.09
C ASP A 71 -0.32 -0.69 -7.42
N ILE A 72 -0.94 -1.85 -7.34
CA ILE A 72 -2.40 -1.99 -7.30
C ILE A 72 -2.81 -2.58 -5.96
N GLU A 73 -3.90 -2.08 -5.41
CA GLU A 73 -4.29 -2.37 -4.03
C GLU A 73 -5.79 -2.70 -3.90
N PHE A 74 -6.20 -3.48 -2.91
CA PHE A 74 -5.46 -4.66 -2.43
C PHE A 74 -6.38 -5.88 -2.46
N VAL A 75 -5.79 -7.07 -2.54
CA VAL A 75 -6.50 -8.35 -2.60
C VAL A 75 -6.54 -8.97 -1.20
N MET A 76 -7.74 -9.12 -0.65
CA MET A 76 -7.93 -9.91 0.57
C MET A 76 -7.88 -11.39 0.22
N ILE A 77 -6.92 -12.12 0.81
CA ILE A 77 -6.84 -13.57 0.72
C ILE A 77 -7.76 -14.15 1.79
N GLU A 78 -9.00 -14.43 1.39
CA GLU A 78 -10.05 -15.01 2.23
C GLU A 78 -10.25 -16.51 1.93
N PRO A 79 -10.95 -17.27 2.80
CA PRO A 79 -11.23 -18.69 2.59
C PRO A 79 -11.88 -19.04 1.25
N GLY A 80 -12.59 -18.11 0.62
CA GLY A 80 -13.27 -18.29 -0.68
C GLY A 80 -12.54 -17.65 -1.86
N LEU A 81 -11.31 -17.14 -1.70
CA LEU A 81 -10.60 -16.49 -2.79
C LEU A 81 -10.26 -17.52 -3.89
N GLU A 82 -10.75 -17.23 -5.10
CA GLU A 82 -10.41 -17.94 -6.33
C GLU A 82 -9.33 -17.14 -7.08
N VAL A 83 -8.06 -17.48 -6.88
CA VAL A 83 -6.90 -16.75 -7.43
C VAL A 83 -7.00 -16.55 -8.95
N ALA A 84 -7.47 -17.55 -9.69
CA ALA A 84 -7.64 -17.47 -11.14
C ALA A 84 -8.57 -16.33 -11.59
N ARG A 85 -9.54 -15.92 -10.75
CA ARG A 85 -10.45 -14.81 -11.05
C ARG A 85 -9.78 -13.43 -10.94
N LEU A 86 -8.55 -13.36 -10.46
CA LEU A 86 -7.75 -12.14 -10.40
C LEU A 86 -7.00 -11.85 -11.70
N ALA A 87 -7.10 -12.73 -12.71
CA ALA A 87 -6.43 -12.52 -14.00
C ALA A 87 -6.73 -11.15 -14.61
N GLY A 88 -8.01 -10.74 -14.68
CA GLY A 88 -8.40 -9.44 -15.24
C GLY A 88 -7.88 -8.24 -14.43
N LEU A 89 -7.81 -8.36 -13.10
CA LEU A 89 -7.20 -7.33 -12.25
C LEU A 89 -5.71 -7.18 -12.56
N LEU A 90 -5.00 -8.30 -12.68
CA LEU A 90 -3.57 -8.31 -12.97
C LEU A 90 -3.27 -7.88 -14.41
N ASP A 91 -4.12 -8.23 -15.38
CA ASP A 91 -4.03 -7.78 -16.77
C ASP A 91 -4.17 -6.25 -16.83
N ALA A 92 -5.15 -5.68 -16.12
CA ALA A 92 -5.31 -4.23 -16.01
C ALA A 92 -4.11 -3.56 -15.31
N GLY A 93 -3.60 -4.16 -14.24
CA GLY A 93 -2.37 -3.70 -13.59
C GLY A 93 -1.18 -3.68 -14.55
N ALA A 94 -1.02 -4.74 -15.35
CA ALA A 94 0.07 -4.86 -16.32
C ALA A 94 -0.07 -3.84 -17.47
N GLU A 95 -1.28 -3.61 -17.96
CA GLU A 95 -1.58 -2.58 -18.96
C GLU A 95 -1.22 -1.17 -18.48
N LEU A 96 -1.38 -0.91 -17.17
CA LEU A 96 -1.00 0.35 -16.52
C LEU A 96 0.47 0.41 -16.09
N GLY A 97 1.22 -0.68 -16.25
CA GLY A 97 2.63 -0.77 -15.85
C GLY A 97 2.87 -0.89 -14.34
N ALA A 98 1.89 -1.39 -13.58
CA ALA A 98 2.02 -1.65 -12.16
C ALA A 98 3.18 -2.62 -11.88
N ARG A 99 3.93 -2.38 -10.79
CA ARG A 99 5.08 -3.19 -10.38
C ARG A 99 4.73 -4.17 -9.28
N GLU A 100 3.81 -3.81 -8.40
CA GLU A 100 3.45 -4.60 -7.23
C GLU A 100 1.92 -4.73 -7.09
N LEU A 101 1.48 -5.83 -6.49
CA LEU A 101 0.12 -6.04 -5.98
C LEU A 101 0.20 -6.21 -4.47
N ILE A 102 -0.63 -5.46 -3.73
CA ILE A 102 -0.76 -5.63 -2.28
C ILE A 102 -1.77 -6.75 -1.99
N ALA A 103 -1.37 -7.69 -1.14
CA ALA A 103 -2.22 -8.77 -0.64
C ALA A 103 -2.38 -8.69 0.88
N ALA A 104 -3.57 -9.04 1.39
CA ALA A 104 -3.89 -8.98 2.80
C ALA A 104 -4.36 -10.35 3.36
N PRO A 105 -3.87 -10.79 4.53
CA PRO A 105 -4.09 -12.13 5.06
C PRO A 105 -5.37 -12.22 5.90
N TYR A 106 -6.46 -12.71 5.31
CA TYR A 106 -7.77 -12.88 5.97
C TYR A 106 -8.24 -14.34 6.05
N ASP A 107 -7.42 -15.29 5.62
CA ASP A 107 -7.70 -16.72 5.70
C ASP A 107 -7.11 -17.29 7.00
N PRO A 108 -7.93 -17.78 7.95
CA PRO A 108 -7.45 -18.30 9.23
C PRO A 108 -6.74 -19.64 9.14
N GLU A 109 -6.69 -20.28 7.97
CA GLU A 109 -5.94 -21.51 7.77
C GLU A 109 -4.58 -21.20 7.11
N PRO A 110 -3.46 -21.28 7.86
CA PRO A 110 -2.16 -20.82 7.38
C PRO A 110 -1.65 -21.53 6.13
N GLY A 111 -1.93 -22.83 5.97
CA GLY A 111 -1.52 -23.61 4.80
C GLY A 111 -2.19 -23.08 3.53
N ARG A 112 -3.52 -22.99 3.54
CA ARG A 112 -4.31 -22.46 2.42
C ARG A 112 -4.01 -20.98 2.15
N LEU A 113 -3.75 -20.19 3.19
CA LEU A 113 -3.29 -18.81 3.04
C LEU A 113 -1.95 -18.74 2.27
N ALA A 114 -0.97 -19.56 2.67
CA ALA A 114 0.33 -19.63 2.00
C ALA A 114 0.20 -20.11 0.55
N ASP A 115 -0.57 -21.18 0.31
CA ASP A 115 -0.80 -21.74 -1.03
C ASP A 115 -1.44 -20.72 -1.98
N ARG A 116 -2.45 -19.97 -1.49
CA ARG A 116 -3.11 -18.92 -2.27
C ARG A 116 -2.20 -17.74 -2.55
N LEU A 117 -1.40 -17.31 -1.56
CA LEU A 117 -0.43 -16.24 -1.73
C LEU A 117 0.65 -16.62 -2.75
N GLY A 118 1.13 -17.87 -2.71
CA GLY A 118 2.06 -18.44 -3.69
C GLY A 118 1.46 -18.46 -5.10
N ALA A 119 0.25 -19.01 -5.26
CA ALA A 119 -0.45 -19.04 -6.54
C ALA A 119 -0.73 -17.62 -7.10
N LEU A 120 -1.05 -16.65 -6.23
CA LEU A 120 -1.21 -15.25 -6.62
C LEU A 120 0.13 -14.67 -7.10
N SER A 121 1.22 -14.96 -6.40
CA SER A 121 2.56 -14.52 -6.81
C SER A 121 2.99 -15.11 -8.16
N GLU A 122 2.65 -16.35 -8.46
CA GLU A 122 2.92 -16.97 -9.77
C GLU A 122 2.10 -16.30 -10.88
N LEU A 123 0.79 -16.11 -10.63
CA LEU A 123 -0.13 -15.49 -11.60
C LEU A 123 0.24 -14.03 -11.91
N ALA A 124 0.63 -13.26 -10.89
CA ALA A 124 1.10 -11.89 -11.01
C ALA A 124 2.49 -11.83 -11.68
N GLY A 125 3.40 -12.74 -11.29
CA GLY A 125 4.74 -12.82 -11.84
C GLY A 125 4.77 -13.10 -13.35
N ALA A 126 3.81 -13.87 -13.87
CA ALA A 126 3.64 -14.07 -15.31
C ALA A 126 3.34 -12.78 -16.10
N ARG A 127 2.95 -11.70 -15.40
CA ARG A 127 2.67 -10.36 -15.95
C ARG A 127 3.72 -9.33 -15.54
N GLY A 128 4.80 -9.74 -14.88
CA GLY A 128 5.84 -8.84 -14.38
C GLY A 128 5.45 -8.08 -13.10
N ILE A 129 4.37 -8.49 -12.41
CA ILE A 129 3.91 -7.86 -11.17
C ILE A 129 4.40 -8.69 -9.97
N GLY A 130 5.06 -8.03 -9.02
CA GLY A 130 5.39 -8.58 -7.70
C GLY A 130 4.17 -8.64 -6.79
N VAL A 131 4.24 -9.45 -5.73
CA VAL A 131 3.19 -9.51 -4.71
C VAL A 131 3.83 -9.27 -3.36
N SER A 132 3.33 -8.27 -2.64
CA SER A 132 3.77 -7.93 -1.30
C SER A 132 2.62 -8.16 -0.31
N LEU A 133 2.88 -8.99 0.70
CA LEU A 133 1.93 -9.26 1.79
C LEU A 133 2.00 -8.13 2.81
N GLU A 134 0.87 -7.47 3.06
CA GLU A 134 0.71 -6.51 4.14
C GLU A 134 0.16 -7.19 5.39
N PHE A 135 0.72 -6.91 6.56
CA PHE A 135 0.25 -7.43 7.84
C PHE A 135 -0.55 -6.38 8.60
N PHE A 136 -1.49 -6.84 9.42
CA PHE A 136 -2.37 -5.94 10.18
C PHE A 136 -2.54 -6.46 11.60
N PRO A 137 -2.41 -5.64 12.65
CA PRO A 137 -2.46 -6.10 14.04
C PRO A 137 -3.78 -6.76 14.47
N TRP A 138 -4.84 -6.66 13.67
CA TRP A 138 -6.13 -7.34 13.89
C TRP A 138 -6.36 -8.56 12.98
N ALA A 139 -5.49 -8.81 12.01
CA ALA A 139 -5.62 -9.91 11.05
C ALA A 139 -4.94 -11.18 11.57
N VAL A 140 -5.03 -12.26 10.79
CA VAL A 140 -4.45 -13.57 11.15
C VAL A 140 -2.92 -13.59 11.10
N VAL A 141 -2.32 -12.57 10.47
CA VAL A 141 -0.88 -12.30 10.47
C VAL A 141 -0.69 -10.88 11.02
N PRO A 142 -0.39 -10.75 12.33
CA PRO A 142 -0.49 -9.47 13.03
C PRO A 142 0.77 -8.60 12.96
N ASP A 143 1.92 -9.16 12.57
CA ASP A 143 3.22 -8.51 12.69
C ASP A 143 4.18 -8.93 11.56
N LEU A 144 5.31 -8.23 11.50
CA LEU A 144 6.37 -8.44 10.52
C LEU A 144 6.94 -9.88 10.57
N ALA A 145 7.13 -10.44 11.76
CA ALA A 145 7.71 -11.78 11.91
C ALA A 145 6.79 -12.84 11.30
N GLY A 146 5.48 -12.76 11.56
CA GLY A 146 4.48 -13.60 10.94
C GLY A 146 4.42 -13.42 9.43
N ALA A 147 4.51 -12.18 8.94
CA ALA A 147 4.49 -11.88 7.50
C ALA A 147 5.70 -12.48 6.77
N LEU A 148 6.90 -12.36 7.33
CA LEU A 148 8.12 -12.94 6.76
C LEU A 148 8.06 -14.47 6.74
N ALA A 149 7.56 -15.09 7.81
CA ALA A 149 7.39 -16.55 7.87
C ALA A 149 6.40 -17.05 6.82
N LEU A 150 5.24 -16.39 6.70
CA LEU A 150 4.22 -16.75 5.71
C LEU A 150 4.73 -16.51 4.28
N ALA A 151 5.41 -15.39 4.02
CA ALA A 151 6.00 -15.10 2.71
C ALA A 151 7.06 -16.15 2.35
N ALA A 152 7.85 -16.63 3.32
CA ALA A 152 8.81 -17.71 3.10
C ALA A 152 8.14 -19.03 2.74
N GLN A 153 7.02 -19.36 3.38
CA GLN A 153 6.23 -20.54 3.07
C GLN A 153 5.56 -20.45 1.69
N ALA A 154 5.02 -19.28 1.34
CA ALA A 154 4.29 -19.06 0.09
C ALA A 154 5.21 -19.05 -1.15
N GLY A 155 6.47 -18.60 -1.01
CA GLY A 155 7.47 -18.73 -2.06
C GLY A 155 8.62 -17.73 -1.99
N PRO A 156 9.69 -17.96 -2.78
CA PRO A 156 10.89 -17.12 -2.74
C PRO A 156 10.67 -15.71 -3.32
N LYS A 157 9.62 -15.51 -4.12
CA LYS A 157 9.31 -14.22 -4.76
C LYS A 157 8.32 -13.36 -3.98
N VAL A 158 7.68 -13.89 -2.93
CA VAL A 158 6.67 -13.15 -2.17
C VAL A 158 7.35 -12.11 -1.28
N GLY A 159 6.99 -10.86 -1.47
CA GLY A 159 7.44 -9.74 -0.63
C GLY A 159 6.58 -9.54 0.61
N VAL A 160 7.02 -8.63 1.45
CA VAL A 160 6.29 -8.12 2.62
C VAL A 160 6.26 -6.59 2.52
N LEU A 161 5.06 -6.03 2.68
CA LEU A 161 4.84 -4.61 2.81
C LEU A 161 4.86 -4.24 4.29
N ALA A 162 5.86 -3.47 4.69
CA ALA A 162 5.87 -2.81 5.99
C ALA A 162 5.17 -1.45 5.87
N ASP A 163 3.97 -1.34 6.43
CA ASP A 163 3.31 -0.06 6.68
C ASP A 163 3.68 0.44 8.07
N SER A 164 4.18 1.68 8.19
CA SER A 164 4.65 2.23 9.47
C SER A 164 3.58 2.27 10.57
N LEU A 165 2.31 2.45 10.21
CA LEU A 165 1.19 2.43 11.14
C LEU A 165 0.93 1.01 11.68
N HIS A 166 0.93 0.02 10.80
CA HIS A 166 0.73 -1.39 11.18
C HIS A 166 1.93 -1.95 11.92
N PHE A 167 3.13 -1.51 11.55
CA PHE A 167 4.36 -1.82 12.25
C PHE A 167 4.35 -1.29 13.70
N ASP A 168 4.04 -0.01 13.92
CA ASP A 168 3.95 0.61 15.26
C ASP A 168 2.92 -0.09 16.16
N ARG A 169 1.79 -0.50 15.56
CA ARG A 169 0.65 -1.07 16.29
C ARG A 169 0.70 -2.57 16.48
N SER A 170 1.80 -3.21 16.11
CA SER A 170 1.98 -4.66 16.19
C SER A 170 3.13 -5.04 17.13
N GLY A 171 3.43 -6.33 17.25
CA GLY A 171 4.61 -6.82 17.95
C GLY A 171 5.93 -6.62 17.20
N SER A 172 5.93 -5.87 16.08
CA SER A 172 7.08 -5.71 15.19
C SER A 172 8.21 -4.90 15.82
N ARG A 173 9.46 -5.22 15.47
CA ARG A 173 10.66 -4.56 16.02
C ARG A 173 11.55 -4.06 14.90
N LEU A 174 12.18 -2.89 15.09
CA LEU A 174 13.11 -2.30 14.12
C LEU A 174 14.29 -3.22 13.81
N ASP A 175 14.74 -4.01 14.78
CA ASP A 175 15.81 -5.00 14.59
C ASP A 175 15.38 -6.10 13.61
N ASP A 176 14.11 -6.53 13.64
CA ASP A 176 13.58 -7.53 12.71
C ASP A 176 13.49 -6.96 11.29
N LEU A 177 13.11 -5.68 11.17
CA LEU A 177 13.07 -4.97 9.89
C LEU A 177 14.46 -4.83 9.28
N ARG A 178 15.48 -4.47 10.09
CA ARG A 178 16.88 -4.37 9.66
C ARG A 178 17.49 -5.69 9.21
N ASN A 179 17.03 -6.80 9.78
CA ASN A 179 17.54 -8.14 9.49
C ASN A 179 16.67 -8.90 8.47
N ALA A 180 15.56 -8.32 8.01
CA ALA A 180 14.72 -8.94 7.01
C ALA A 180 15.46 -9.06 5.67
N PRO A 181 15.24 -10.14 4.90
CA PRO A 181 15.86 -10.28 3.58
C PRO A 181 15.43 -9.13 2.65
N GLU A 182 16.41 -8.40 2.10
CA GLU A 182 16.15 -7.20 1.29
C GLU A 182 15.23 -7.48 0.09
N GLU A 183 15.34 -8.66 -0.51
CA GLU A 183 14.51 -9.07 -1.65
C GLU A 183 13.01 -9.23 -1.31
N ARG A 184 12.67 -9.31 -0.02
CA ARG A 184 11.29 -9.32 0.45
C ARG A 184 10.75 -7.92 0.72
N LEU A 185 11.60 -6.94 0.99
CA LEU A 185 11.22 -5.57 1.27
C LEU A 185 11.23 -4.73 -0.01
N ARG A 186 10.21 -4.92 -0.84
CA ARG A 186 10.12 -4.32 -2.19
C ARG A 186 9.74 -2.85 -2.16
N PHE A 187 8.95 -2.44 -1.17
CA PHE A 187 8.56 -1.06 -0.85
C PHE A 187 7.96 -1.01 0.56
N ALA A 188 7.72 0.20 1.07
CA ALA A 188 7.08 0.42 2.37
C ALA A 188 5.99 1.49 2.27
N HIS A 189 5.01 1.45 3.19
CA HIS A 189 4.04 2.53 3.36
C HIS A 189 4.44 3.43 4.53
N LEU A 190 4.24 4.74 4.34
CA LEU A 190 4.46 5.77 5.34
C LEU A 190 3.16 6.45 5.71
N ALA A 191 2.90 6.45 7.00
CA ALA A 191 1.93 7.24 7.70
C ALA A 191 2.40 7.48 9.13
N ASP A 192 1.97 8.59 9.71
CA ASP A 192 2.19 8.89 11.13
C ASP A 192 0.88 8.72 11.91
N ALA A 193 0.99 8.66 13.23
CA ALA A 193 -0.14 8.66 14.14
C ALA A 193 0.30 9.01 15.56
N LYS A 194 -0.67 9.34 16.42
CA LYS A 194 -0.45 9.39 17.87
C LYS A 194 -0.19 8.00 18.43
N VAL A 195 0.79 7.90 19.34
CA VAL A 195 1.23 6.62 19.92
C VAL A 195 0.75 6.53 21.37
N HIS A 196 -0.27 5.71 21.60
CA HIS A 196 -0.93 5.56 22.90
C HIS A 196 -1.44 4.12 23.14
N PRO A 197 -0.55 3.12 23.19
CA PRO A 197 -0.94 1.75 23.49
C PRO A 197 -1.52 1.62 24.93
N PRO A 198 -2.48 0.71 25.18
CA PRO A 198 -3.02 -0.28 24.26
C PRO A 198 -4.12 0.25 23.32
N TYR A 199 -4.28 -0.38 22.16
CA TYR A 199 -5.32 -0.06 21.18
C TYR A 199 -6.43 -1.12 21.15
N THR A 200 -7.67 -0.68 21.07
CA THR A 200 -8.81 -1.54 20.72
C THR A 200 -8.85 -1.80 19.22
N THR A 201 -9.49 -2.90 18.79
CA THR A 201 -9.68 -3.20 17.36
C THR A 201 -10.38 -2.07 16.60
N GLU A 202 -11.33 -1.38 17.25
CA GLU A 202 -12.01 -0.22 16.66
C GLU A 202 -11.04 0.93 16.39
N GLN A 203 -10.17 1.28 17.35
CA GLN A 203 -9.15 2.31 17.17
C GLN A 203 -8.16 1.94 16.06
N LEU A 204 -7.74 0.66 15.99
CA LEU A 204 -6.86 0.17 14.93
C LEU A 204 -7.50 0.36 13.54
N LEU A 205 -8.75 -0.07 13.37
CA LEU A 205 -9.48 0.02 12.11
C LEU A 205 -9.79 1.47 11.71
N HIS A 206 -10.18 2.31 12.68
CA HIS A 206 -10.47 3.72 12.44
C HIS A 206 -9.24 4.45 11.90
N ALA A 207 -8.12 4.36 12.62
CA ALA A 207 -6.92 5.06 12.21
C ALA A 207 -6.28 4.44 10.95
N ALA A 208 -6.47 3.15 10.67
CA ALA A 208 -6.00 2.56 9.42
C ALA A 208 -6.72 3.11 8.17
N ARG A 209 -7.96 3.59 8.30
CA ARG A 209 -8.85 3.86 7.16
C ARG A 209 -9.32 5.30 7.01
N ALA A 210 -9.38 6.08 8.09
CA ALA A 210 -10.07 7.38 8.09
C ALA A 210 -9.17 8.55 8.50
N GLU A 211 -8.31 8.35 9.50
CA GLU A 211 -7.55 9.44 10.11
C GLU A 211 -6.13 8.97 10.46
N ARG A 212 -5.27 8.94 9.45
CA ARG A 212 -3.82 8.89 9.63
C ARG A 212 -3.26 10.33 9.66
N LEU A 213 -2.03 10.49 10.15
CA LEU A 213 -1.34 11.77 10.14
C LEU A 213 -0.23 11.79 9.07
N PRO A 214 0.03 12.94 8.42
CA PRO A 214 1.20 13.09 7.58
C PRO A 214 2.50 12.84 8.36
N PRO A 215 3.55 12.30 7.73
CA PRO A 215 4.86 12.11 8.37
C PRO A 215 5.38 13.33 9.14
N GLY A 216 5.73 13.13 10.41
CA GLY A 216 6.24 14.18 11.30
C GLY A 216 5.15 14.99 12.01
N GLU A 217 3.87 14.67 11.80
CA GLU A 217 2.75 15.28 12.54
C GLU A 217 2.21 14.37 13.66
N GLY A 218 2.70 13.13 13.76
CA GLY A 218 2.37 12.18 14.81
C GLY A 218 3.53 11.95 15.77
N GLU A 219 3.64 10.72 16.25
CA GLU A 219 4.56 10.27 17.31
C GLU A 219 5.27 8.95 16.94
N ILE A 220 5.01 8.39 15.75
CA ILE A 220 5.73 7.21 15.28
C ILE A 220 7.18 7.61 14.96
N ASP A 221 8.15 6.80 15.38
CA ASP A 221 9.57 7.01 15.05
C ASP A 221 9.87 6.65 13.59
N LEU A 222 9.38 7.49 12.67
CA LEU A 222 9.50 7.30 11.23
C LEU A 222 10.94 7.42 10.74
N ALA A 223 11.77 8.20 11.42
CA ALA A 223 13.20 8.31 11.09
C ALA A 223 13.89 6.96 11.32
N ALA A 224 13.67 6.32 12.47
CA ALA A 224 14.22 5.00 12.74
C ALA A 224 13.60 3.91 11.85
N PHE A 225 12.31 4.00 11.53
CA PHE A 225 11.63 3.10 10.60
C PHE A 225 12.25 3.18 9.19
N VAL A 226 12.39 4.38 8.62
CA VAL A 226 12.99 4.58 7.29
C VAL A 226 14.47 4.18 7.25
N ALA A 227 15.21 4.43 8.33
CA ALA A 227 16.60 4.01 8.45
C ALA A 227 16.77 2.48 8.55
N ALA A 228 15.74 1.77 9.03
CA ALA A 228 15.72 0.32 9.10
C ALA A 228 15.38 -0.37 7.77
N LEU A 229 14.82 0.37 6.80
CA LEU A 229 14.49 -0.15 5.46
C LEU A 229 15.73 -0.19 4.55
N PRO A 230 15.76 -1.10 3.55
CA PRO A 230 16.81 -1.10 2.54
C PRO A 230 16.94 0.27 1.84
N ALA A 231 18.17 0.61 1.47
CA ALA A 231 18.46 1.88 0.81
C ALA A 231 17.81 1.90 -0.58
N GLY A 232 17.08 2.98 -0.90
CA GLY A 232 16.56 3.21 -2.25
C GLY A 232 15.22 2.55 -2.58
N ILE A 233 14.63 1.72 -1.71
CA ILE A 233 13.29 1.16 -1.99
C ILE A 233 12.23 2.27 -2.07
N PRO A 234 11.18 2.11 -2.89
CA PRO A 234 10.07 3.06 -2.97
C PRO A 234 9.35 3.21 -1.63
N LEU A 235 8.81 4.41 -1.40
CA LEU A 235 7.98 4.73 -0.25
C LEU A 235 6.61 5.19 -0.74
N GLY A 236 5.56 4.44 -0.39
CA GLY A 236 4.17 4.80 -0.65
C GLY A 236 3.62 5.62 0.52
N VAL A 237 2.96 6.74 0.22
CA VAL A 237 2.30 7.57 1.23
C VAL A 237 0.84 7.17 1.29
N GLU A 238 0.43 6.61 2.42
CA GLU A 238 -0.96 6.21 2.65
C GLU A 238 -1.47 6.98 3.86
N VAL A 239 -2.17 8.09 3.62
CA VAL A 239 -2.59 9.02 4.69
C VAL A 239 -4.04 9.48 4.43
N PRO A 240 -5.05 8.60 4.59
CA PRO A 240 -6.44 9.05 4.60
C PRO A 240 -6.67 10.07 5.71
N MET A 241 -7.26 11.22 5.34
CA MET A 241 -7.63 12.32 6.24
C MET A 241 -9.03 12.80 5.87
N ASP A 242 -10.06 12.03 6.25
CA ASP A 242 -11.46 12.31 5.86
C ASP A 242 -11.88 13.72 6.27
N GLY A 243 -11.54 14.14 7.50
CA GLY A 243 -11.87 15.46 8.01
C GLY A 243 -11.22 16.60 7.22
N LEU A 244 -9.94 16.47 6.84
CA LEU A 244 -9.25 17.49 6.04
C LEU A 244 -9.76 17.49 4.59
N THR A 245 -9.97 16.31 4.02
CA THR A 245 -10.54 16.16 2.67
C THR A 245 -11.90 16.85 2.55
N ALA A 246 -12.76 16.70 3.56
CA ALA A 246 -14.08 17.35 3.56
C ALA A 246 -14.01 18.89 3.65
N ARG A 247 -12.97 19.44 4.29
CA ARG A 247 -12.82 20.89 4.49
C ARG A 247 -12.07 21.58 3.36
N GLU A 248 -11.02 20.95 2.84
CA GLU A 248 -10.03 21.58 1.96
C GLU A 248 -9.82 20.81 0.63
N GLY A 249 -10.43 19.64 0.49
CA GLY A 249 -10.32 18.79 -0.70
C GLY A 249 -9.10 17.87 -0.70
N ALA A 250 -9.15 16.86 -1.57
CA ALA A 250 -8.10 15.84 -1.67
C ALA A 250 -6.73 16.41 -2.10
N GLY A 251 -6.71 17.45 -2.94
CA GLY A 251 -5.46 18.11 -3.36
C GLY A 251 -4.66 18.68 -2.18
N ALA A 252 -5.34 19.26 -1.20
CA ALA A 252 -4.69 19.79 0.01
C ALA A 252 -4.05 18.67 0.85
N VAL A 253 -4.74 17.53 0.99
CA VAL A 253 -4.20 16.34 1.67
C VAL A 253 -2.95 15.82 0.94
N LEU A 254 -3.01 15.67 -0.39
CA LEU A 254 -1.89 15.20 -1.19
C LEU A 254 -0.66 16.10 -1.09
N GLN A 255 -0.85 17.42 -1.19
CA GLN A 255 0.23 18.39 -1.04
C GLN A 255 0.84 18.33 0.37
N ARG A 256 0.01 18.28 1.41
CA ARG A 256 0.46 18.19 2.81
C ARG A 256 1.28 16.93 3.05
N ALA A 257 0.78 15.78 2.57
CA ALA A 257 1.44 14.48 2.72
C ALA A 257 2.78 14.44 1.97
N ARG A 258 2.84 14.99 0.75
CA ARG A 258 4.09 15.04 -0.04
C ARG A 258 5.16 15.92 0.60
N GLN A 259 4.76 17.07 1.13
CA GLN A 259 5.66 17.99 1.83
C GLN A 259 6.17 17.39 3.15
N ALA A 260 5.31 16.66 3.87
CA ALA A 260 5.67 15.94 5.09
C ALA A 260 6.78 14.91 4.84
N VAL A 261 6.65 14.08 3.80
CA VAL A 261 7.71 13.14 3.40
C VAL A 261 8.99 13.87 2.98
N ALA A 262 8.88 14.99 2.26
CA ALA A 262 10.06 15.76 1.86
C ALA A 262 10.87 16.24 3.08
N ARG A 263 10.18 16.69 4.14
CA ARG A 263 10.83 17.11 5.40
C ARG A 263 11.48 15.93 6.11
N LEU A 264 10.74 14.83 6.30
CA LEU A 264 11.26 13.61 6.93
C LEU A 264 12.57 13.13 6.26
N LEU A 265 12.60 13.12 4.93
CA LEU A 265 13.76 12.64 4.17
C LEU A 265 14.90 13.68 4.05
N ALA A 266 14.66 14.94 4.40
CA ALA A 266 15.71 15.97 4.44
C ALA A 266 16.44 16.01 5.80
N GLU A 267 15.80 15.51 6.86
CA GLU A 267 16.30 15.51 8.23
C GLU A 267 17.11 14.26 8.59
N GLY A 268 17.00 13.18 7.82
CA GLY A 268 17.71 11.90 7.99
C GLY A 268 18.83 11.68 6.97
#